data_AF-A0A1I1T7F4-F1
#
_entry.id   AF-A0A1I1T7F4-F1
#
_cell.length_a   1.000
_cell.length_b   1.000
_cell.length_c   1.000
_cell.angle_alpha   90.00
_cell.angle_beta   90.00
_cell.angle_gamma   90.00
#
_symmetry.space_group_name_H-M   'P 1'
#
loop_
_entity.id
_entity.type
_entity.pdbx_description
1 polymer ?
#
loop_
_entity_poly.entity_id
_entity_poly.type
_entity_poly.pdbx_seq_one_letter_code
_entity_poly.pdbx_strand_id
1 'polypeptide(L)'
;MDIRSEFGQRVKELRARSGMSQELLAHRTGLDRTYISGVERGERNLSLLNIEKIADALQISIKYLFSGERFSSTPSTPAGYYQSSNFLVPFKDRFHYHIDNDKKVLAFQVNGLFSGKKDVDYLTSVIIGICSAYGKDELNILVDHRNMKTTDGEAVVYSPEVSEAAVLFQQKLTTYSKKVIALCNSEFMVQQLNHVAKSSGIHEKALHLFEKDKDMVERAYSLLDIHGNELIKTSSG
;
A
#
# COMPACT_ATOMS: atom_id res chain seq x y z
N MET A 1 -12.66 -22.53 -19.36
CA MET A 1 -12.10 -22.17 -18.04
C MET A 1 -13.19 -22.36 -17.00
N ASP A 2 -12.85 -22.88 -15.83
CA ASP A 2 -13.78 -22.95 -14.69
C ASP A 2 -13.68 -21.63 -13.91
N ILE A 3 -14.81 -20.93 -13.78
CA ILE A 3 -14.91 -19.65 -13.07
C ILE A 3 -14.39 -19.74 -11.62
N ARG A 4 -14.55 -20.90 -10.97
CA ARG A 4 -14.05 -21.11 -9.60
C ARG A 4 -12.54 -21.12 -9.56
N SER A 5 -11.89 -21.70 -10.56
CA SER A 5 -10.44 -21.72 -10.67
C SER A 5 -9.89 -20.31 -10.94
N GLU A 6 -10.54 -19.54 -11.82
CA GLU A 6 -10.15 -18.15 -12.08
C GLU A 6 -10.27 -17.27 -10.82
N PHE A 7 -11.40 -17.38 -10.11
CA PHE A 7 -11.61 -16.66 -8.85
C PHE A 7 -10.61 -17.10 -7.78
N GLY A 8 -10.40 -18.40 -7.61
CA GLY A 8 -9.41 -18.95 -6.68
C GLY A 8 -7.99 -18.45 -6.95
N GLN A 9 -7.61 -18.38 -8.22
CA GLN A 9 -6.31 -17.86 -8.64
C GLN A 9 -6.17 -16.36 -8.34
N ARG A 10 -7.24 -15.58 -8.52
CA ARG A 10 -7.28 -14.15 -8.15
C ARG A 10 -7.12 -13.95 -6.64
N VAL A 11 -7.83 -14.74 -5.82
CA VAL A 11 -7.67 -14.69 -4.34
C VAL A 11 -6.24 -15.04 -3.94
N LYS A 12 -5.68 -16.10 -4.52
CA LYS A 12 -4.29 -16.53 -4.25
C LYS A 12 -3.27 -15.45 -4.61
N GLU A 13 -3.45 -14.80 -5.76
CA GLU A 13 -2.58 -13.72 -6.25
C GLU A 13 -2.58 -12.53 -5.29
N LEU A 14 -3.76 -12.00 -4.95
CA LEU A 14 -3.91 -10.87 -4.04
C LEU A 14 -3.37 -11.20 -2.64
N ARG A 15 -3.70 -12.40 -2.12
CA ARG A 15 -3.18 -12.88 -0.83
C ARG A 15 -1.65 -12.90 -0.81
N ALA A 16 -1.03 -13.49 -1.84
CA ALA A 16 0.42 -13.60 -1.91
C ALA A 16 1.10 -12.22 -1.99
N ARG A 17 0.52 -11.29 -2.74
CA ARG A 17 1.03 -9.92 -2.88
C ARG A 17 0.87 -9.07 -1.62
N SER A 18 -0.12 -9.35 -0.80
CA SER A 18 -0.23 -8.80 0.57
C SER A 18 0.67 -9.51 1.59
N GLY A 19 1.48 -10.49 1.17
CA GLY A 19 2.34 -11.27 2.08
C GLY A 19 1.58 -12.11 3.09
N MET A 20 0.32 -12.45 2.82
CA MET A 20 -0.46 -13.28 3.71
C MET A 20 -0.22 -14.75 3.41
N SER A 21 -0.03 -15.56 4.45
CA SER A 21 -0.15 -17.02 4.33
C SER A 21 -1.63 -17.42 4.21
N GLN A 22 -1.91 -18.64 3.74
CA GLN A 22 -3.28 -19.16 3.75
C GLN A 22 -3.86 -19.20 5.17
N GLU A 23 -3.01 -19.51 6.16
CA GLU A 23 -3.38 -19.50 7.59
C GLU A 23 -3.77 -18.09 8.05
N LEU A 24 -3.00 -17.07 7.69
CA LEU A 24 -3.30 -15.69 8.06
C LEU A 24 -4.59 -15.18 7.40
N LEU A 25 -4.81 -15.51 6.13
CA LEU A 25 -6.07 -15.18 5.46
C LEU A 25 -7.27 -15.91 6.11
N ALA A 26 -7.11 -17.19 6.43
CA ALA A 26 -8.13 -17.98 7.13
C ALA A 26 -8.50 -17.35 8.48
N HIS A 27 -7.49 -17.02 9.29
CA HIS A 27 -7.67 -16.32 10.56
C HIS A 27 -8.44 -14.99 10.39
N ARG A 28 -8.01 -14.14 9.44
CA ARG A 28 -8.64 -12.83 9.20
C ARG A 28 -10.07 -12.92 8.66
N THR A 29 -10.39 -13.95 7.88
CA THR A 29 -11.74 -14.19 7.36
C THR A 29 -12.66 -14.90 8.35
N GLY A 30 -12.09 -15.49 9.41
CA GLY A 30 -12.81 -16.40 10.30
C GLY A 30 -13.26 -17.69 9.59
N LEU A 31 -12.54 -18.11 8.55
CA LEU A 31 -12.80 -19.34 7.79
C LEU A 31 -11.72 -20.38 8.09
N ASP A 32 -12.02 -21.65 7.87
CA ASP A 32 -11.04 -22.73 8.03
C ASP A 32 -9.93 -22.65 6.97
N ARG A 33 -8.67 -22.92 7.35
CA ARG A 33 -7.53 -22.89 6.41
C ARG A 33 -7.73 -23.83 5.22
N THR A 34 -8.30 -25.02 5.43
CA THR A 34 -8.56 -25.97 4.34
C THR A 34 -9.65 -25.46 3.40
N TYR A 35 -10.61 -24.67 3.91
CA TYR A 35 -11.60 -23.97 3.08
C TYR A 35 -10.92 -22.93 2.18
N ILE A 36 -10.08 -22.04 2.73
CA ILE A 36 -9.29 -21.08 1.95
C ILE A 36 -8.42 -21.79 0.89
N SER A 37 -7.76 -22.88 1.29
CA SER A 37 -6.95 -23.69 0.38
C SER A 37 -7.78 -24.28 -0.76
N GLY A 38 -8.99 -24.78 -0.48
CA GLY A 38 -9.93 -25.28 -1.49
C GLY A 38 -10.47 -24.17 -2.40
N VAL A 39 -10.74 -22.97 -1.86
CA VAL A 39 -11.10 -21.77 -2.64
C VAL A 39 -10.01 -21.46 -3.67
N GLU A 40 -8.75 -21.39 -3.24
CA GLU A 40 -7.63 -21.05 -4.13
C GLU A 40 -7.36 -22.09 -5.23
N ARG A 41 -7.83 -23.34 -5.05
CA ARG A 41 -7.78 -24.40 -6.06
C ARG A 41 -9.04 -24.49 -6.94
N GLY A 42 -10.05 -23.67 -6.68
CA GLY A 42 -11.34 -23.73 -7.39
C GLY A 42 -12.24 -24.91 -6.99
N GLU A 43 -11.94 -25.57 -5.86
CA GLU A 43 -12.68 -26.73 -5.35
C GLU A 43 -13.90 -26.34 -4.50
N ARG A 44 -14.20 -25.04 -4.39
CA ARG A 44 -15.31 -24.51 -3.59
C ARG A 44 -16.18 -23.60 -4.43
N ASN A 45 -17.50 -23.72 -4.23
CA ASN A 45 -18.46 -22.71 -4.65
C ASN A 45 -18.71 -21.78 -3.45
N LEU A 46 -18.27 -20.53 -3.52
CA LEU A 46 -18.33 -19.61 -2.39
C LEU A 46 -19.70 -18.94 -2.32
N SER A 47 -20.19 -18.72 -1.10
CA SER A 47 -21.28 -17.78 -0.86
C SER A 47 -20.80 -16.34 -0.98
N LEU A 48 -21.74 -15.43 -1.26
CA LEU A 48 -21.45 -13.98 -1.29
C LEU A 48 -20.85 -13.48 0.02
N LEU A 49 -21.32 -13.99 1.17
CA LEU A 49 -20.78 -13.64 2.49
C LEU A 49 -19.30 -14.03 2.65
N ASN A 50 -18.89 -15.17 2.10
CA ASN A 50 -17.48 -15.57 2.15
C ASN A 50 -16.62 -14.75 1.19
N ILE A 51 -17.18 -14.31 0.06
CA ILE A 51 -16.50 -13.40 -0.88
C ILE A 51 -16.27 -12.04 -0.20
N GLU A 52 -17.27 -11.49 0.49
CA GLU A 52 -17.16 -10.25 1.27
C GLU A 52 -16.07 -10.36 2.34
N LYS A 53 -16.11 -11.42 3.16
CA LYS A 53 -15.07 -11.68 4.17
C LYS A 53 -13.66 -11.73 3.58
N ILE A 54 -13.49 -12.37 2.43
CA ILE A 54 -12.19 -12.44 1.74
C ILE A 54 -11.76 -11.05 1.27
N ALA A 55 -12.67 -10.27 0.67
CA ALA A 55 -12.38 -8.90 0.23
C ALA A 55 -11.96 -8.01 1.41
N ASP A 56 -12.68 -8.08 2.53
CA ASP A 56 -12.37 -7.33 3.75
C ASP A 56 -11.02 -7.74 4.37
N ALA A 57 -10.76 -9.04 4.46
CA ALA A 57 -9.49 -9.56 4.98
C ALA A 57 -8.30 -9.16 4.11
N LEU A 58 -8.52 -9.07 2.80
CA LEU A 58 -7.57 -8.54 1.82
C LEU A 58 -7.60 -7.01 1.74
N GLN A 59 -8.40 -6.29 2.53
CA GLN A 59 -8.49 -4.82 2.55
C GLN A 59 -8.76 -4.20 1.16
N ILE A 60 -9.67 -4.81 0.40
CA ILE A 60 -10.08 -4.35 -0.94
C ILE A 60 -11.59 -4.29 -1.09
N SER A 61 -12.07 -3.51 -2.06
CA SER A 61 -13.48 -3.58 -2.44
C SER A 61 -13.83 -4.87 -3.19
N ILE A 62 -15.09 -5.32 -3.07
CA ILE A 62 -15.62 -6.43 -3.88
C ILE A 62 -15.45 -6.13 -5.38
N LYS A 63 -15.71 -4.89 -5.81
CA LYS A 63 -15.51 -4.47 -7.20
C LYS A 63 -14.07 -4.76 -7.67
N TYR A 64 -13.08 -4.42 -6.85
CA TYR A 64 -11.68 -4.63 -7.18
C TYR A 64 -11.27 -6.11 -7.13
N LEU A 65 -11.88 -6.91 -6.25
CA LEU A 65 -11.67 -8.37 -6.23
C LEU A 65 -12.03 -9.01 -7.57
N PHE A 66 -13.08 -8.51 -8.23
CA PHE A 66 -13.51 -8.94 -9.57
C PHE A 66 -12.92 -8.09 -10.73
N SER A 67 -11.92 -7.24 -10.47
CA SER A 67 -11.29 -6.44 -11.53
C SER A 67 -10.33 -7.27 -12.39
N GLY A 68 -10.07 -6.76 -13.59
CA GLY A 68 -9.14 -7.38 -14.54
C GLY A 68 -7.67 -6.96 -14.37
N GLU A 69 -7.29 -6.24 -13.31
CA GLU A 69 -5.88 -5.89 -13.09
C GLU A 69 -5.07 -7.17 -12.89
N ARG A 70 -4.18 -7.45 -13.85
CA ARG A 70 -3.22 -8.54 -13.78
C ARG A 70 -1.87 -7.95 -13.45
N PHE A 71 -1.28 -8.43 -12.38
CA PHE A 71 0.14 -8.22 -12.16
C PHE A 71 0.91 -9.22 -13.06
N SER A 72 2.22 -9.05 -13.28
CA SER A 72 2.92 -9.77 -14.35
C SER A 72 2.68 -11.30 -14.34
N SER A 73 2.68 -11.89 -15.54
CA SER A 73 2.20 -13.26 -15.82
C SER A 73 3.02 -14.39 -15.17
N THR A 74 4.06 -14.07 -14.43
CA THR A 74 4.77 -15.00 -13.56
C THR A 74 4.38 -14.68 -12.12
N PRO A 75 3.49 -15.46 -11.48
CA PRO A 75 3.43 -15.45 -10.03
C PRO A 75 4.80 -15.91 -9.55
N SER A 76 5.66 -14.97 -9.18
CA SER A 76 6.69 -15.26 -8.20
C SER A 76 5.94 -15.94 -7.06
N THR A 77 6.40 -17.13 -6.66
CA THR A 77 5.83 -17.85 -5.53
C THR A 77 5.68 -16.88 -4.34
N PRO A 78 4.82 -17.12 -3.34
CA PRO A 78 4.82 -16.30 -2.12
C PRO A 78 6.23 -16.10 -1.52
N ALA A 79 7.13 -17.08 -1.74
CA ALA A 79 8.56 -17.01 -1.42
C ALA A 79 9.37 -16.00 -2.25
N GLY A 80 8.93 -15.68 -3.47
CA GLY A 80 9.54 -14.70 -4.38
C GLY A 80 9.35 -13.23 -3.97
N TYR A 81 8.19 -12.89 -3.39
CA TYR A 81 7.93 -11.52 -2.94
C TYR A 81 8.72 -11.15 -1.67
N TYR A 82 9.04 -12.14 -0.83
CA TYR A 82 9.82 -11.97 0.41
C TYR A 82 11.19 -12.65 0.32
N GLN A 83 11.83 -12.61 -0.85
CA GLN A 83 13.21 -13.04 -0.96
C GLN A 83 14.12 -12.13 -0.12
N SER A 84 15.16 -12.70 0.48
CA SER A 84 16.18 -11.94 1.23
C SER A 84 16.83 -10.85 0.37
N SER A 85 16.86 -11.03 -0.96
CA SER A 85 17.30 -10.02 -1.94
C SER A 85 16.56 -8.68 -1.80
N ASN A 86 15.24 -8.73 -1.53
CA ASN A 86 14.40 -7.53 -1.35
C ASN A 86 14.75 -6.71 -0.10
N PHE A 87 15.55 -7.26 0.82
CA PHE A 87 15.93 -6.64 2.08
C PHE A 87 17.45 -6.44 2.24
N LEU A 88 18.22 -6.61 1.15
CA LEU A 88 19.68 -6.42 1.17
C LEU A 88 20.09 -4.99 1.51
N VAL A 89 19.32 -4.01 1.02
CA VAL A 89 19.56 -2.60 1.32
C VAL A 89 18.77 -2.21 2.58
N PRO A 90 19.43 -1.72 3.64
CA PRO A 90 18.76 -1.33 4.88
C PRO A 90 17.64 -0.29 4.65
N PHE A 91 16.59 -0.35 5.46
CA PHE A 91 15.43 0.56 5.31
C PHE A 91 15.82 2.04 5.32
N LYS A 92 16.74 2.43 6.20
CA LYS A 92 17.27 3.81 6.31
C LYS A 92 17.89 4.34 5.01
N ASP A 93 18.40 3.45 4.16
CA ASP A 93 19.05 3.81 2.89
C ASP A 93 18.05 3.79 1.72
N ARG A 94 16.81 3.34 1.97
CA ARG A 94 15.70 3.29 1.01
C ARG A 94 14.59 4.28 1.31
N PHE A 95 14.53 4.77 2.55
CA PHE A 95 13.61 5.80 2.99
C PHE A 95 14.25 7.17 2.80
N HIS A 96 13.60 8.01 2.00
CA HIS A 96 14.05 9.37 1.74
C HIS A 96 12.92 10.34 2.01
N TYR A 97 13.24 11.53 2.49
CA TYR A 97 12.27 12.60 2.70
C TYR A 97 12.87 13.95 2.32
N HIS A 98 12.00 14.90 2.04
CA HIS A 98 12.32 16.27 1.73
C HIS A 98 11.26 17.19 2.32
N ILE A 99 11.70 18.34 2.83
CA ILE A 99 10.82 19.34 3.41
C ILE A 99 11.01 20.68 2.70
N ASP A 100 9.90 21.20 2.19
CA ASP A 100 9.80 22.54 1.62
C ASP A 100 9.08 23.42 2.66
N ASN A 101 9.86 24.19 3.41
CA ASN A 101 9.34 25.04 4.49
C ASN A 101 8.44 26.16 3.96
N ASP A 102 8.79 26.73 2.80
CA ASP A 102 8.06 27.84 2.20
C ASP A 102 6.67 27.39 1.74
N LYS A 103 6.60 26.20 1.13
CA LYS A 103 5.34 25.60 0.68
C LYS A 103 4.63 24.78 1.76
N LYS A 104 5.26 24.61 2.93
CA LYS A 104 4.81 23.73 4.02
C LYS A 104 4.47 22.31 3.51
N VAL A 105 5.36 21.73 2.71
CA VAL A 105 5.21 20.38 2.18
C VAL A 105 6.27 19.46 2.76
N LEU A 106 5.84 18.33 3.32
CA LEU A 106 6.70 17.20 3.65
C LEU A 106 6.46 16.07 2.65
N ALA A 107 7.46 15.81 1.82
CA ALA A 107 7.47 14.69 0.89
C ALA A 107 8.32 13.56 1.46
N PHE A 108 7.86 12.32 1.36
CA PHE A 108 8.69 11.15 1.65
C PHE A 108 8.39 9.98 0.74
N GLN A 109 9.39 9.13 0.56
CA GLN A 109 9.33 7.98 -0.33
C GLN A 109 10.04 6.78 0.29
N VAL A 110 9.56 5.60 -0.06
CA VAL A 110 10.20 4.33 0.29
C VAL A 110 10.40 3.52 -0.98
N ASN A 111 11.67 3.20 -1.25
CA ASN A 111 12.02 2.29 -2.34
C ASN A 111 11.99 0.86 -1.79
N GLY A 112 11.31 -0.06 -2.45
CA GLY A 112 11.20 -1.46 -2.01
C GLY A 112 10.24 -1.72 -0.84
N LEU A 113 10.43 -2.85 -0.16
CA LEU A 113 9.49 -3.37 0.85
C LEU A 113 9.81 -2.89 2.26
N PHE A 114 8.78 -2.73 3.09
CA PHE A 114 8.93 -2.69 4.54
C PHE A 114 9.22 -4.11 5.06
N SER A 115 10.15 -4.22 6.00
CA SER A 115 10.56 -5.49 6.60
C SER A 115 9.67 -5.92 7.78
N GLY A 116 8.69 -5.09 8.16
CA GLY A 116 7.80 -5.29 9.31
C GLY A 116 7.62 -4.00 10.11
N LYS A 117 7.06 -4.12 11.32
CA LYS A 117 6.70 -2.97 12.17
C LYS A 117 7.87 -2.04 12.50
N LYS A 118 9.08 -2.58 12.68
CA LYS A 118 10.29 -1.79 13.03
C LYS A 118 10.60 -0.68 12.03
N ASP A 119 10.34 -0.93 10.74
CA ASP A 119 10.61 0.04 9.66
C ASP A 119 9.57 1.17 9.70
N VAL A 120 8.32 0.82 10.01
CA VAL A 120 7.24 1.80 10.22
C VAL A 120 7.48 2.62 11.49
N ASP A 121 7.98 2.01 12.57
CA ASP A 121 8.33 2.71 13.81
C ASP A 121 9.47 3.73 13.58
N TYR A 122 10.49 3.34 12.80
CA TYR A 122 11.57 4.25 12.40
C TYR A 122 11.04 5.41 11.55
N LEU A 123 10.27 5.12 10.49
CA LEU A 123 9.63 6.15 9.66
C LEU A 123 8.77 7.09 10.51
N THR A 124 7.95 6.54 11.40
CA THR A 124 7.09 7.30 12.31
C THR A 124 7.90 8.25 13.17
N SER A 125 9.01 7.78 13.74
CA SER A 125 9.87 8.59 14.61
C SER A 125 10.47 9.77 13.85
N VAL A 126 10.93 9.56 12.61
CA VAL A 126 11.48 10.62 11.77
C VAL A 126 10.39 11.61 11.33
N ILE A 127 9.32 11.11 10.70
CA ILE A 127 8.27 11.96 10.12
C ILE A 127 7.53 12.75 11.19
N ILE A 128 7.12 12.12 12.29
CA ILE A 128 6.41 12.83 13.37
C ILE A 128 7.36 13.79 14.09
N GLY A 129 8.65 13.45 14.21
CA GLY A 129 9.67 14.37 14.72
C GLY A 129 9.71 15.67 13.91
N ILE A 130 9.72 15.57 12.57
CA ILE A 130 9.65 16.73 11.67
C ILE A 130 8.32 17.47 11.81
N CYS A 131 7.19 16.76 11.76
CA CYS A 131 5.86 17.35 11.84
C CYS A 131 5.63 18.10 13.16
N SER A 132 6.32 17.72 14.25
CA SER A 132 6.16 18.36 15.56
C SER A 132 6.59 19.83 15.60
N ALA A 133 7.35 20.30 14.60
CA ALA A 133 7.70 21.71 14.44
C ALA A 133 6.54 22.56 13.86
N TYR A 134 5.44 21.94 13.46
CA TYR A 134 4.31 22.60 12.80
C TYR A 134 3.06 22.56 13.66
N GLY A 135 2.19 23.55 13.44
CA GLY A 135 0.86 23.61 14.05
C GLY A 135 -0.11 22.61 13.45
N LYS A 136 -1.34 22.66 13.97
CA LYS A 136 -2.44 21.84 13.47
C LYS A 136 -2.79 22.20 12.03
N ASP A 137 -2.92 21.18 11.18
CA ASP A 137 -3.34 21.32 9.77
C ASP A 137 -2.47 22.30 8.96
N GLU A 138 -1.17 22.40 9.29
CA GLU A 138 -0.24 23.30 8.61
C GLU A 138 0.53 22.66 7.47
N LEU A 139 0.70 21.33 7.49
CA LEU A 139 1.52 20.62 6.52
C LEU A 139 0.68 19.92 5.45
N ASN A 140 1.13 20.04 4.22
CA ASN A 140 0.76 19.13 3.15
C ASN A 140 1.74 17.96 3.12
N ILE A 141 1.23 16.74 3.00
CA ILE A 141 2.05 15.53 2.96
C ILE A 141 1.97 14.90 1.59
N LEU A 142 3.14 14.60 1.01
CA LEU A 142 3.26 13.84 -0.22
C LEU A 142 3.99 12.54 0.06
N VAL A 143 3.37 11.42 -0.30
CA VAL A 143 3.93 10.09 -0.11
C VAL A 143 4.18 9.47 -1.48
N ASP A 144 5.42 9.09 -1.79
CA ASP A 144 5.74 8.40 -3.04
C ASP A 144 6.01 6.91 -2.79
N HIS A 145 5.07 6.08 -3.23
CA HIS A 145 5.18 4.62 -3.20
C HIS A 145 5.33 4.01 -4.59
N ARG A 146 5.56 4.80 -5.65
CA ARG A 146 5.73 4.26 -7.01
C ARG A 146 6.90 3.28 -7.12
N ASN A 147 7.92 3.48 -6.28
CA ASN A 147 9.10 2.62 -6.20
C ASN A 147 9.02 1.55 -5.10
N MET A 148 7.86 1.36 -4.47
CA MET A 148 7.61 0.17 -3.64
C MET A 148 7.45 -1.04 -4.54
N LYS A 149 8.57 -1.62 -4.97
CA LYS A 149 8.61 -2.77 -5.88
C LYS A 149 9.61 -3.80 -5.36
N THR A 150 9.46 -5.05 -5.74
CA THR A 150 10.53 -6.05 -5.54
C THR A 150 11.76 -5.68 -6.36
N THR A 151 12.89 -6.34 -6.11
CA THR A 151 14.11 -6.23 -6.94
C THR A 151 13.84 -6.54 -8.42
N ASP A 152 12.84 -7.38 -8.68
CA ASP A 152 12.44 -7.80 -10.03
C ASP A 152 11.43 -6.81 -10.66
N GLY A 153 11.12 -5.71 -9.99
CA GLY A 153 10.23 -4.64 -10.49
C GLY A 153 8.74 -4.86 -10.22
N GLU A 154 8.36 -5.92 -9.51
CA GLU A 154 6.96 -6.22 -9.21
C GLU A 154 6.39 -5.29 -8.15
N ALA A 155 5.21 -4.70 -8.41
CA ALA A 155 4.49 -3.92 -7.42
C ALA A 155 4.12 -4.76 -6.19
N VAL A 156 4.38 -4.20 -5.01
CA VAL A 156 4.07 -4.80 -3.70
C VAL A 156 3.23 -3.87 -2.87
N VAL A 157 2.41 -4.42 -1.99
CA VAL A 157 1.60 -3.64 -1.05
C VAL A 157 2.06 -3.88 0.39
N TYR A 158 1.43 -3.20 1.34
CA TYR A 158 1.69 -3.43 2.75
C TYR A 158 1.29 -4.84 3.16
N SER A 159 2.13 -5.47 3.97
CA SER A 159 1.72 -6.65 4.71
C SER A 159 0.71 -6.25 5.80
N PRO A 160 -0.11 -7.19 6.31
CA PRO A 160 -0.97 -7.00 7.48
C PRO A 160 -0.34 -6.19 8.61
N GLU A 161 0.85 -6.60 9.05
CA GLU A 161 1.58 -5.97 10.15
C GLU A 161 1.96 -4.52 9.83
N VAL A 162 2.40 -4.26 8.58
CA VAL A 162 2.76 -2.93 8.12
C VAL A 162 1.51 -2.05 8.00
N SER A 163 0.40 -2.57 7.47
CA SER A 163 -0.88 -1.85 7.40
C SER A 163 -1.38 -1.44 8.79
N GLU A 164 -1.33 -2.35 9.77
CA GLU A 164 -1.73 -2.09 11.15
C GLU A 164 -0.85 -1.00 11.80
N ALA A 165 0.47 -1.06 11.60
CA ALA A 165 1.38 -0.03 12.07
C ALA A 165 1.16 1.32 11.34
N ALA A 166 0.84 1.28 10.05
CA ALA A 166 0.59 2.47 9.23
C ALA A 166 -0.69 3.20 9.66
N VAL A 167 -1.71 2.50 10.16
CA VAL A 167 -2.91 3.13 10.76
C VAL A 167 -2.51 4.03 11.92
N LEU A 168 -1.67 3.53 12.84
CA LEU A 168 -1.20 4.30 14.01
C LEU A 168 -0.33 5.49 13.59
N PHE A 169 0.52 5.30 12.58
CA PHE A 169 1.29 6.39 12.00
C PHE A 169 0.38 7.49 11.44
N GLN A 170 -0.60 7.14 10.62
CA GLN A 170 -1.51 8.10 10.00
C GLN A 170 -2.35 8.85 11.05
N GLN A 171 -2.80 8.17 12.12
CA GLN A 171 -3.51 8.81 13.25
C GLN A 171 -2.66 9.89 13.94
N LYS A 172 -1.33 9.70 14.05
CA LYS A 172 -0.44 10.75 14.57
C LYS A 172 -0.29 11.89 13.57
N LEU A 173 -0.16 11.53 12.29
CA LEU A 173 0.02 12.48 11.19
C LEU A 173 -1.20 13.39 11.00
N THR A 174 -2.42 12.94 11.30
CA THR A 174 -3.67 13.74 11.11
C THR A 174 -3.68 15.05 11.87
N THR A 175 -2.91 15.14 12.96
CA THR A 175 -2.80 16.34 13.80
C THR A 175 -2.16 17.49 13.02
N TYR A 176 -1.14 17.19 12.21
CA TYR A 176 -0.31 18.19 11.53
C TYR A 176 -0.72 18.37 10.07
N SER A 177 -1.28 17.32 9.47
CA SER A 177 -1.56 17.26 8.05
C SER A 177 -2.89 17.90 7.68
N LYS A 178 -2.83 18.90 6.80
CA LYS A 178 -3.98 19.48 6.09
C LYS A 178 -4.51 18.53 5.03
N LYS A 179 -3.59 17.99 4.23
CA LYS A 179 -3.88 17.13 3.09
C LYS A 179 -2.75 16.12 2.91
N VAL A 180 -3.09 14.89 2.53
CA VAL A 180 -2.15 13.83 2.24
C VAL A 180 -2.42 13.32 0.84
N ILE A 181 -1.39 13.26 0.00
CA ILE A 181 -1.47 12.63 -1.32
C ILE A 181 -0.45 11.50 -1.37
N ALA A 182 -0.89 10.29 -1.71
CA ALA A 182 0.03 9.18 -1.97
C ALA A 182 0.02 8.78 -3.45
N LEU A 183 1.21 8.66 -4.03
CA LEU A 183 1.42 8.10 -5.35
C LEU A 183 1.62 6.58 -5.20
N CYS A 184 0.67 5.81 -5.71
CA CYS A 184 0.65 4.36 -5.56
C CYS A 184 1.37 3.67 -6.73
N ASN A 185 1.83 2.44 -6.49
CA ASN A 185 2.44 1.61 -7.54
C ASN A 185 1.45 0.74 -8.32
N SER A 186 0.19 0.66 -7.87
CA SER A 186 -0.85 -0.22 -8.38
C SER A 186 -2.22 0.22 -7.89
N GLU A 187 -3.28 -0.20 -8.58
CA GLU A 187 -4.65 0.00 -8.07
C GLU A 187 -4.86 -0.83 -6.80
N PHE A 188 -4.16 -1.96 -6.65
CA PHE A 188 -4.16 -2.71 -5.39
C PHE A 188 -3.73 -1.87 -4.19
N MET A 189 -2.63 -1.13 -4.34
CA MET A 189 -2.13 -0.27 -3.29
C MET A 189 -3.12 0.86 -2.97
N VAL A 190 -3.79 1.40 -3.98
CA VAL A 190 -4.88 2.38 -3.77
C VAL A 190 -5.96 1.79 -2.87
N GLN A 191 -6.40 0.56 -3.12
CA GLN A 191 -7.41 -0.10 -2.28
C GLN A 191 -6.92 -0.28 -0.84
N GLN A 192 -5.69 -0.76 -0.64
CA GLN A 192 -5.07 -0.93 0.68
C GLN A 192 -4.97 0.39 1.44
N LEU A 193 -4.42 1.42 0.81
CA LEU A 193 -4.23 2.70 1.46
C LEU A 193 -5.55 3.41 1.74
N ASN A 194 -6.57 3.24 0.89
CA ASN A 194 -7.92 3.70 1.19
C ASN A 194 -8.48 3.02 2.45
N HIS A 195 -8.27 1.72 2.61
CA HIS A 195 -8.66 1.00 3.81
C HIS A 195 -7.89 1.50 5.04
N VAL A 196 -6.56 1.65 4.95
CA VAL A 196 -5.72 2.20 6.02
C VAL A 196 -6.18 3.61 6.40
N ALA A 197 -6.46 4.48 5.41
CA ALA A 197 -6.91 5.85 5.64
C ALA A 197 -8.30 5.94 6.28
N LYS A 198 -9.21 5.03 5.92
CA LYS A 198 -10.51 4.92 6.58
C LYS A 198 -10.34 4.52 8.04
N SER A 199 -9.51 3.51 8.30
CA SER A 199 -9.24 3.00 9.65
C SER A 199 -8.46 3.99 10.53
N SER A 200 -7.63 4.83 9.94
CA SER A 200 -6.89 5.89 10.67
C SER A 200 -7.69 7.18 10.86
N GLY A 201 -8.88 7.31 10.23
CA GLY A 201 -9.70 8.51 10.28
C GLY A 201 -9.21 9.66 9.39
N ILE A 202 -8.20 9.43 8.53
CA ILE A 202 -7.65 10.47 7.64
C ILE A 202 -8.29 10.48 6.24
N HIS A 203 -9.21 9.56 5.94
CA HIS A 203 -9.79 9.38 4.59
C HIS A 203 -10.36 10.66 3.94
N GLU A 204 -10.83 11.64 4.70
CA GLU A 204 -11.30 12.92 4.15
C GLU A 204 -10.17 13.87 3.73
N LYS A 205 -8.97 13.66 4.28
CA LYS A 205 -7.76 14.45 3.99
C LYS A 205 -6.80 13.72 3.04
N ALA A 206 -6.97 12.42 2.85
CA ALA A 206 -6.07 11.57 2.08
C ALA A 206 -6.62 11.25 0.68
N LEU A 207 -5.76 11.38 -0.32
CA LEU A 207 -6.03 10.94 -1.70
C LEU A 207 -4.91 10.03 -2.18
N HIS A 208 -5.28 8.86 -2.70
CA HIS A 208 -4.34 7.90 -3.26
C HIS A 208 -4.52 7.85 -4.78
N LEU A 209 -3.43 8.04 -5.51
CA LEU A 209 -3.42 8.16 -6.96
C LEU A 209 -2.69 6.97 -7.59
N PHE A 210 -3.26 6.42 -8.66
CA PHE A 210 -2.59 5.45 -9.53
C PHE A 210 -2.97 5.71 -10.99
N GLU A 211 -2.03 6.26 -11.75
CA GLU A 211 -2.14 6.61 -13.18
C GLU A 211 -0.74 6.41 -13.83
N LYS A 212 -0.49 7.00 -15.00
CA LYS A 212 0.90 7.07 -15.50
C LYS A 212 1.72 7.99 -14.59
N ASP A 213 3.01 7.68 -14.40
CA ASP A 213 3.88 8.38 -13.44
C ASP A 213 3.90 9.89 -13.59
N LYS A 214 3.99 10.39 -14.83
CA LYS A 214 3.97 11.83 -15.12
C LYS A 214 2.64 12.46 -14.70
N ASP A 215 1.54 11.85 -15.10
CA ASP A 215 0.18 12.33 -14.83
C ASP A 215 -0.10 12.36 -13.31
N MET A 216 0.34 11.31 -12.58
CA MET A 216 0.23 11.24 -11.12
C MET A 216 0.97 12.37 -10.41
N VAL A 217 2.22 12.64 -10.81
CA VAL A 217 3.05 13.68 -10.18
C VAL A 217 2.47 15.06 -10.46
N GLU A 218 2.12 15.35 -11.72
CA GLU A 218 1.49 16.62 -12.11
C GLU A 218 0.19 16.85 -11.35
N ARG A 219 -0.66 15.82 -11.25
CA ARG A 219 -1.91 15.87 -10.50
C ARG A 219 -1.67 16.09 -9.00
N ALA A 220 -0.70 15.39 -8.40
CA ALA A 220 -0.36 15.57 -6.99
C ALA A 220 0.16 16.97 -6.70
N TYR A 221 1.04 17.50 -7.55
CA TYR A 221 1.59 18.85 -7.39
C TYR A 221 0.50 19.91 -7.52
N SER A 222 -0.37 19.79 -8.52
CA SER A 222 -1.53 20.67 -8.66
C SER A 222 -2.43 20.63 -7.41
N LEU A 223 -2.71 19.44 -6.88
CA LEU A 223 -3.55 19.27 -5.70
C LEU A 223 -2.92 19.75 -4.38
N LEU A 224 -1.59 19.86 -4.32
CA LEU A 224 -0.83 20.38 -3.19
C LEU A 224 -0.38 21.83 -3.39
N ASP A 225 -0.76 22.45 -4.51
CA ASP A 225 -0.36 23.81 -4.90
C ASP A 225 1.18 23.98 -5.00
N ILE A 226 1.87 22.95 -5.51
CA ILE A 226 3.32 22.94 -5.72
C ILE A 226 3.63 23.38 -7.14
N HIS A 227 4.24 24.56 -7.31
CA HIS A 227 4.73 25.05 -8.60
C HIS A 227 6.26 25.17 -8.58
N GLY A 228 6.96 24.54 -9.53
CA GLY A 228 8.38 24.84 -9.82
C GLY A 228 9.47 24.26 -8.89
N ASN A 229 9.16 23.28 -8.02
CA ASN A 229 10.18 22.55 -7.25
C ASN A 229 9.88 21.04 -7.33
N GLU A 230 10.80 20.25 -7.89
CA GLU A 230 10.66 18.79 -7.97
C GLU A 230 10.92 18.18 -6.58
N LEU A 231 9.87 18.01 -5.79
CA LEU A 231 9.92 17.26 -4.52
C LEU A 231 10.17 15.76 -4.73
N ILE A 232 9.93 15.29 -5.95
CA ILE A 232 10.02 13.90 -6.37
C ILE A 232 10.79 13.87 -7.69
N LYS A 233 11.85 13.06 -7.75
CA LYS A 233 12.53 12.78 -9.02
C LYS A 233 11.64 11.84 -9.83
N THR A 234 11.26 12.23 -11.04
CA THR A 234 10.71 11.29 -12.01
C THR A 234 11.80 10.28 -12.37
N SER A 235 11.53 8.99 -12.16
CA SER A 235 12.31 7.93 -12.80
C SER A 235 12.24 8.21 -14.30
N SER A 236 13.36 8.58 -14.93
CA SER A 236 13.43 8.77 -16.38
C SER A 236 12.93 7.49 -17.05
N GLY A 237 11.84 7.61 -17.80
CA GLY A 237 11.11 6.50 -18.42
C GLY A 237 11.88 5.77 -19.50
#